data_AF-A0A5Q4DSK2-F1
#
_entry.id   AF-A0A5Q4DSK2-F1
#
_cell.length_a   1.000
_cell.length_b   1.000
_cell.length_c   1.000
_cell.angle_alpha   90.00
_cell.angle_beta   90.00
_cell.angle_gamma   90.00
#
_symmetry.space_group_name_H-M   'P 1'
#
loop_
_entity.id
_entity.type
_entity.pdbx_description
1 polymer ?
#
loop_
_entity_poly.entity_id
_entity_poly.type
_entity_poly.pdbx_seq_one_letter_code
_entity_poly.pdbx_strand_id
1 'polypeptide(L)'
;MRGMSNKTLRWIQGLFAPTQAPDTRADVTGESAVAALLVRAARANDDYNPLQVAAIDAVLSRRFGLGPWDCAALRAKAEKLEAATGDSVHLTRAIKDVLPLEERPAYLRDLWEVILADGQRHEQEDGLMRLVSNLLGLRDRDSAHARQYVQARMTEADDQRPLAR
;
A
#
# COMPACT_ATOMS: atom_id res chain seq x y z
N MET A 1 25.87 3.69 -14.02
CA MET A 1 24.39 3.67 -14.12
C MET A 1 23.97 2.21 -14.07
N ARG A 2 23.43 1.73 -12.94
CA ARG A 2 22.99 0.32 -12.83
C ARG A 2 21.74 0.15 -13.70
N GLY A 3 21.79 -0.76 -14.67
CA GLY A 3 20.66 -1.05 -15.55
C GLY A 3 19.49 -1.61 -14.74
N MET A 4 18.27 -1.14 -15.02
CA MET A 4 17.06 -1.68 -14.39
C MET A 4 16.92 -3.16 -14.76
N SER A 5 16.68 -4.01 -13.75
CA SER A 5 16.40 -5.44 -13.96
C SER A 5 15.16 -5.62 -14.83
N ASN A 6 15.14 -6.67 -15.68
CA ASN A 6 13.94 -7.06 -16.44
C ASN A 6 12.71 -7.31 -15.55
N LYS A 7 12.93 -7.66 -14.27
CA LYS A 7 11.88 -7.76 -13.25
C LYS A 7 11.28 -6.37 -12.94
N THR A 8 12.14 -5.36 -12.76
CA THR A 8 11.77 -3.95 -12.56
C THR A 8 10.97 -3.38 -13.74
N LEU A 9 11.21 -3.86 -14.96
CA LEU A 9 10.46 -3.43 -16.13
C LEU A 9 9.08 -4.10 -16.25
N ARG A 10 8.98 -5.41 -15.95
CA ARG A 10 7.69 -6.13 -16.01
C ARG A 10 6.68 -5.64 -14.98
N TRP A 11 7.11 -5.31 -13.75
CA TRP A 11 6.17 -4.79 -12.75
C TRP A 11 5.70 -3.36 -13.08
N ILE A 12 6.57 -2.47 -13.58
CA ILE A 12 6.18 -1.12 -14.03
C ILE A 12 5.16 -1.20 -15.17
N GLN A 13 5.35 -2.13 -16.12
CA GLN A 13 4.39 -2.34 -17.20
C GLN A 13 3.05 -2.86 -16.66
N GLY A 14 3.07 -3.73 -15.65
CA GLY A 14 1.86 -4.19 -14.96
C GLY A 14 1.06 -3.06 -14.34
N LEU A 15 1.74 -2.09 -13.71
CA LEU A 15 1.10 -0.94 -13.04
C LEU A 15 0.20 -0.09 -13.93
N PHE A 16 0.36 -0.12 -15.25
CA PHE A 16 -0.43 0.66 -16.21
C PHE A 16 -1.09 -0.22 -17.29
N ALA A 17 -0.98 -1.55 -17.18
CA ALA A 17 -1.50 -2.43 -18.21
C ALA A 17 -3.04 -2.36 -18.21
N PRO A 18 -3.68 -1.98 -19.33
CA PRO A 18 -5.13 -2.00 -19.42
C PRO A 18 -5.60 -3.46 -19.36
N THR A 19 -6.33 -3.80 -18.31
CA THR A 19 -6.98 -5.12 -18.20
C THR A 19 -8.36 -5.06 -18.83
N GLN A 20 -8.70 -6.09 -19.62
CA GLN A 20 -10.07 -6.36 -20.07
C GLN A 20 -10.85 -7.05 -18.94
N ALA A 21 -11.05 -6.39 -17.81
CA ALA A 21 -11.95 -6.88 -16.77
C ALA A 21 -13.39 -6.45 -17.12
N PRO A 22 -14.40 -7.31 -16.86
CA PRO A 22 -15.80 -6.89 -16.91
C PRO A 22 -15.99 -5.70 -15.94
N ASP A 23 -17.04 -4.90 -16.15
CA ASP A 23 -17.31 -3.63 -15.46
C ASP A 23 -17.50 -3.83 -13.93
N THR A 24 -16.41 -4.09 -13.21
CA THR A 24 -16.34 -4.24 -11.74
C THR A 24 -16.47 -2.90 -11.02
N ARG A 25 -16.79 -1.83 -11.76
CA ARG A 25 -17.03 -0.47 -11.25
C ARG A 25 -18.06 -0.42 -10.13
N ALA A 26 -19.03 -1.33 -10.12
CA ALA A 26 -20.09 -1.35 -9.11
C ALA A 26 -19.63 -1.79 -7.71
N ASP A 27 -18.50 -2.49 -7.59
CA ASP A 27 -18.10 -3.15 -6.33
C ASP A 27 -16.89 -2.52 -5.63
N VAL A 28 -16.29 -1.49 -6.24
CA VAL A 28 -15.12 -0.77 -5.72
C VAL A 28 -15.58 0.40 -4.84
N THR A 29 -15.58 0.17 -3.53
CA THR A 29 -15.74 1.23 -2.53
C THR A 29 -14.38 1.86 -2.19
N GLY A 30 -14.40 3.03 -1.54
CA GLY A 30 -13.18 3.70 -1.07
C GLY A 30 -12.32 2.83 -0.16
N GLU A 31 -12.94 2.12 0.77
CA GLU A 31 -12.26 1.20 1.70
C GLU A 31 -11.61 0.05 0.94
N SER A 32 -12.32 -0.55 -0.02
CA SER A 32 -11.78 -1.65 -0.83
C SER A 32 -10.64 -1.22 -1.74
N ALA A 33 -10.68 0.02 -2.25
CA ALA A 33 -9.62 0.58 -3.07
C ALA A 33 -8.36 0.89 -2.23
N VAL A 34 -8.53 1.46 -1.03
CA VAL A 34 -7.44 1.65 -0.07
C VAL A 34 -6.82 0.30 0.31
N ALA A 35 -7.64 -0.67 0.68
CA ALA A 35 -7.18 -2.00 1.05
C ALA A 35 -6.41 -2.68 -0.10
N ALA A 36 -6.90 -2.57 -1.34
CA ALA A 36 -6.20 -3.11 -2.50
C ALA A 36 -4.86 -2.42 -2.77
N LEU A 37 -4.76 -1.11 -2.51
CA LEU A 37 -3.50 -0.39 -2.62
C LEU A 37 -2.48 -0.80 -1.55
N LEU A 38 -2.94 -1.09 -0.32
CA LEU A 38 -2.09 -1.64 0.75
C LEU A 38 -1.56 -3.03 0.38
N VAL A 39 -2.42 -3.91 -0.16
CA VAL A 39 -2.01 -5.23 -0.66
C VAL A 39 -1.00 -5.11 -1.80
N ARG A 40 -1.22 -4.18 -2.74
CA ARG A 40 -0.27 -3.91 -3.82
C ARG A 40 1.08 -3.46 -3.29
N ALA A 41 1.10 -2.61 -2.26
CA ALA A 41 2.32 -2.16 -1.62
C ALA A 41 3.09 -3.31 -0.98
N ALA A 42 2.40 -4.20 -0.25
CA ALA A 42 3.00 -5.40 0.33
C ALA A 42 3.56 -6.36 -0.74
N ARG A 43 2.89 -6.48 -1.89
CA ARG A 43 3.32 -7.37 -2.99
C ARG A 43 4.39 -6.79 -3.90
N ALA A 44 4.79 -5.52 -3.73
CA ALA A 44 5.65 -4.82 -4.69
C ALA A 44 7.02 -5.49 -4.89
N ASN A 45 7.51 -6.23 -3.90
CA ASN A 45 8.78 -6.95 -3.93
C ASN A 45 8.65 -8.46 -4.24
N ASP A 46 7.42 -8.96 -4.47
CA ASP A 46 7.02 -10.39 -4.58
C ASP A 46 7.19 -11.24 -3.31
N ASP A 47 7.39 -10.63 -2.13
CA ASP A 47 7.51 -11.33 -0.85
C ASP A 47 6.39 -10.93 0.12
N TYR A 48 5.16 -11.32 -0.25
CA TYR A 48 3.99 -11.08 0.60
C TYR A 48 3.99 -12.02 1.81
N ASN A 49 4.26 -11.47 2.99
CA ASN A 49 4.54 -12.25 4.18
C ASN A 49 3.57 -11.97 5.36
N PRO A 50 3.57 -12.81 6.42
CA PRO A 50 2.66 -12.65 7.56
C PRO A 50 2.80 -11.32 8.33
N LEU A 51 3.99 -10.70 8.34
CA LEU A 51 4.20 -9.41 9.02
C LEU A 51 3.47 -8.29 8.27
N GLN A 52 3.54 -8.30 6.95
CA GLN A 52 2.81 -7.36 6.10
C GLN A 52 1.29 -7.60 6.18
N VAL A 53 0.84 -8.86 6.23
CA VAL A 53 -0.58 -9.19 6.46
C VAL A 53 -1.09 -8.57 7.76
N ALA A 54 -0.33 -8.75 8.86
CA ALA A 54 -0.69 -8.18 10.15
C ALA A 54 -0.69 -6.64 10.13
N ALA A 55 0.27 -6.02 9.42
CA ALA A 55 0.32 -4.57 9.25
C ALA A 55 -0.88 -4.04 8.46
N ILE A 56 -1.30 -4.73 7.38
CA ILE A 56 -2.52 -4.37 6.64
C ILE A 56 -3.73 -4.44 7.56
N ASP A 57 -3.92 -5.54 8.28
CA ASP A 57 -5.08 -5.72 9.17
C ASP A 57 -5.11 -4.66 10.29
N ALA A 58 -3.95 -4.25 10.82
CA ALA A 58 -3.83 -3.17 11.80
C ALA A 58 -4.19 -1.80 11.22
N VAL A 59 -3.75 -1.50 9.99
CA VAL A 59 -4.12 -0.28 9.26
C VAL A 59 -5.62 -0.24 9.01
N LEU A 60 -6.20 -1.33 8.52
CA LEU A 60 -7.64 -1.42 8.22
C LEU A 60 -8.48 -1.24 9.47
N SER A 61 -8.08 -1.89 10.57
CA SER A 61 -8.77 -1.75 11.87
C SER A 61 -8.75 -0.31 12.35
N ARG A 62 -7.57 0.33 12.34
CA ARG A 62 -7.39 1.72 12.78
C ARG A 62 -8.17 2.72 11.93
N ARG A 63 -8.21 2.53 10.62
CA ARG A 63 -8.85 3.48 9.69
C ARG A 63 -10.36 3.37 9.66
N PHE A 64 -10.87 2.14 9.70
CA PHE A 64 -12.27 1.87 9.42
C PHE A 64 -13.03 1.35 10.65
N GLY A 65 -12.37 1.29 11.82
CA GLY A 65 -12.98 0.82 13.07
C GLY A 65 -13.38 -0.66 13.02
N LEU A 66 -12.71 -1.45 12.20
CA LEU A 66 -13.07 -2.84 11.92
C LEU A 66 -12.49 -3.80 12.96
N GLY A 67 -13.26 -4.83 13.28
CA GLY A 67 -12.78 -5.97 14.06
C GLY A 67 -11.89 -6.90 13.25
N PRO A 68 -11.18 -7.85 13.89
CA PRO A 68 -10.22 -8.73 13.20
C PRO A 68 -10.81 -9.53 12.04
N TRP A 69 -12.07 -9.97 12.19
CA TRP A 69 -12.78 -10.75 11.18
C TRP A 69 -13.11 -9.91 9.95
N ASP A 70 -13.57 -8.67 10.16
CA ASP A 70 -13.90 -7.74 9.08
C ASP A 70 -12.64 -7.23 8.37
N CYS A 71 -11.54 -7.01 9.11
CA CYS A 71 -10.23 -6.71 8.51
C CYS A 71 -9.79 -7.82 7.56
N ALA A 72 -9.81 -9.07 8.04
CA ALA A 72 -9.41 -10.22 7.22
C ALA A 72 -10.33 -10.38 5.99
N ALA A 73 -11.64 -10.17 6.14
CA ALA A 73 -12.60 -10.23 5.04
C ALA A 73 -12.34 -9.12 4.00
N LEU A 74 -12.13 -7.88 4.46
CA LEU A 74 -11.81 -6.75 3.58
C LEU A 74 -10.47 -6.95 2.87
N ARG A 75 -9.45 -7.45 3.58
CA ARG A 75 -8.15 -7.79 2.97
C ARG A 75 -8.28 -8.90 1.93
N ALA A 76 -9.04 -9.96 2.20
CA ALA A 76 -9.28 -11.02 1.22
C ALA A 76 -10.02 -10.50 -0.03
N LYS A 77 -10.98 -9.58 0.13
CA LYS A 77 -11.63 -8.89 -1.00
C LYS A 77 -10.61 -8.04 -1.76
N ALA A 78 -9.77 -7.30 -1.04
CA ALA A 78 -8.72 -6.46 -1.60
C ALA A 78 -7.66 -7.24 -2.38
N GLU A 79 -7.24 -8.41 -1.89
CA GLU A 79 -6.29 -9.31 -2.58
C GLU A 79 -6.83 -9.78 -3.94
N LYS A 80 -8.14 -10.06 -4.01
CA LYS A 80 -8.83 -10.40 -5.26
C LYS A 80 -8.95 -9.17 -6.17
N LEU A 81 -9.31 -8.02 -5.61
CA LEU A 81 -9.45 -6.77 -6.34
C LEU A 81 -8.11 -6.33 -6.93
N GLU A 82 -7.03 -6.41 -6.17
CA GLU A 82 -5.67 -6.08 -6.58
C GLU A 82 -5.21 -6.99 -7.72
N ALA A 83 -5.45 -8.30 -7.61
CA ALA A 83 -5.13 -9.27 -8.66
C ALA A 83 -5.98 -9.07 -9.94
N ALA A 84 -7.23 -8.64 -9.80
CA ALA A 84 -8.13 -8.37 -10.92
C ALA A 84 -7.85 -6.99 -11.57
N THR A 85 -7.46 -5.99 -10.77
CA THR A 85 -7.23 -4.61 -11.20
C THR A 85 -5.76 -4.46 -11.56
N GLY A 86 -5.36 -4.76 -12.80
CA GLY A 86 -3.94 -4.70 -13.18
C GLY A 86 -3.26 -3.34 -12.93
N ASP A 87 -4.00 -2.23 -13.05
CA ASP A 87 -3.44 -0.88 -13.07
C ASP A 87 -3.71 -0.06 -11.78
N SER A 88 -2.68 0.64 -11.28
CA SER A 88 -2.74 1.50 -10.10
C SER A 88 -3.48 2.81 -10.32
N VAL A 89 -3.63 3.28 -11.56
CA VAL A 89 -4.44 4.46 -11.93
C VAL A 89 -5.91 4.23 -11.58
N HIS A 90 -6.41 3.00 -11.74
CA HIS A 90 -7.80 2.67 -11.41
C HIS A 90 -8.05 2.71 -9.90
N LEU A 91 -7.18 2.07 -9.12
CA LEU A 91 -7.26 2.12 -7.64
C LEU A 91 -7.13 3.55 -7.12
N THR A 92 -6.16 4.31 -7.63
CA THR A 92 -5.91 5.68 -7.17
C THR A 92 -6.99 6.68 -7.61
N ARG A 93 -7.69 6.45 -8.72
CA ARG A 93 -8.89 7.22 -9.08
C ARG A 93 -10.02 6.98 -8.08
N ALA A 94 -10.33 5.72 -7.80
CA ALA A 94 -11.34 5.38 -6.79
C ALA A 94 -11.00 5.99 -5.42
N ILE A 95 -9.72 6.04 -5.06
CA ILE A 95 -9.23 6.70 -3.84
C ILE A 95 -9.38 8.24 -3.91
N LYS A 96 -9.10 8.88 -5.05
CA LYS A 96 -9.28 10.34 -5.19
C LYS A 96 -10.73 10.77 -5.07
N ASP A 97 -11.64 9.97 -5.59
CA ASP A 97 -13.06 10.29 -5.64
C ASP A 97 -13.68 10.29 -4.23
N VAL A 98 -13.02 9.62 -3.27
CA VAL A 98 -13.50 9.49 -1.88
C VAL A 98 -12.61 10.21 -0.86
N LEU A 99 -11.36 10.54 -1.18
CA LEU A 99 -10.40 11.13 -0.22
C LEU A 99 -10.09 12.61 -0.48
N PRO A 100 -10.37 13.49 0.51
CA PRO A 100 -9.88 14.86 0.53
C PRO A 100 -8.35 14.92 0.44
N LEU A 101 -7.81 15.96 -0.20
CA LEU A 101 -6.36 16.09 -0.44
C LEU A 101 -5.56 16.13 0.87
N GLU A 102 -6.11 16.76 1.90
CA GLU A 102 -5.53 16.90 3.24
C GLU A 102 -5.34 15.57 3.97
N GLU A 103 -6.13 14.54 3.65
CA GLU A 103 -6.04 13.23 4.30
C GLU A 103 -5.00 12.31 3.63
N ARG A 104 -4.69 12.56 2.36
CA ARG A 104 -3.81 11.69 1.53
C ARG A 104 -2.41 11.47 2.12
N PRO A 105 -1.76 12.45 2.79
CA PRO A 105 -0.47 12.20 3.45
C PRO A 105 -0.54 11.10 4.51
N ALA A 106 -1.67 10.94 5.19
CA ALA A 106 -1.83 9.87 6.18
C ALA A 106 -1.84 8.49 5.49
N TYR A 107 -2.42 8.37 4.30
CA TYR A 107 -2.41 7.12 3.53
C TYR A 107 -1.02 6.73 3.03
N LEU A 108 -0.17 7.71 2.70
CA LEU A 108 1.24 7.42 2.42
C LEU A 108 1.96 6.81 3.63
N ARG A 109 1.60 7.21 4.85
CA ARG A 109 2.19 6.63 6.07
C ARG A 109 1.75 5.19 6.24
N ASP A 110 0.48 4.84 6.01
CA ASP A 110 0.06 3.45 6.16
C ASP A 110 0.67 2.54 5.09
N LEU A 111 0.84 3.04 3.86
CA LEU A 111 1.55 2.30 2.82
C LEU A 111 2.99 2.01 3.24
N TRP A 112 3.68 3.01 3.82
CA TRP A 112 5.02 2.80 4.37
C TRP A 112 5.05 1.88 5.59
N GLU A 113 4.03 1.91 6.45
CA GLU A 113 3.89 0.99 7.59
C GLU A 113 3.80 -0.46 7.13
N VAL A 114 3.05 -0.71 6.05
CA VAL A 114 2.94 -2.05 5.44
C VAL A 114 4.25 -2.46 4.76
N ILE A 115 4.83 -1.59 3.93
CA ILE A 115 6.09 -1.88 3.22
C ILE A 115 7.23 -2.19 4.19
N LEU A 116 7.34 -1.46 5.29
CA LEU A 116 8.43 -1.60 6.25
C LEU A 116 8.15 -2.63 7.35
N ALA A 117 7.03 -3.37 7.29
CA ALA A 117 6.59 -4.26 8.35
C ALA A 117 7.58 -5.42 8.63
N ASP A 118 8.33 -5.84 7.61
CA ASP A 118 9.39 -6.86 7.73
C ASP A 118 10.80 -6.26 7.95
N GLY A 119 10.89 -4.93 8.04
CA GLY A 119 12.14 -4.18 8.22
C GLY A 119 13.03 -4.09 6.98
N GLN A 120 12.60 -4.64 5.84
CA GLN A 120 13.32 -4.55 4.58
C GLN A 120 12.74 -3.44 3.69
N ARG A 121 13.55 -2.99 2.73
CA ARG A 121 13.15 -2.01 1.73
C ARG A 121 13.83 -2.29 0.41
N HIS A 122 13.05 -2.26 -0.67
CA HIS A 122 13.49 -2.60 -2.01
C HIS A 122 13.22 -1.45 -3.00
N GLU A 123 14.00 -1.41 -4.09
CA GLU A 123 13.90 -0.35 -5.11
C GLU A 123 12.52 -0.33 -5.79
N GLN A 124 11.85 -1.48 -5.88
CA GLN A 124 10.50 -1.61 -6.46
C GLN A 124 9.45 -0.86 -5.62
N GLU A 125 9.53 -0.96 -4.29
CA GLU A 125 8.64 -0.26 -3.37
C GLU A 125 8.82 1.25 -3.45
N ASP A 126 10.07 1.72 -3.61
CA ASP A 126 10.35 3.13 -3.85
C ASP A 126 9.73 3.64 -5.16
N GLY A 127 9.82 2.82 -6.21
CA GLY A 127 9.15 3.12 -7.49
C GLY A 127 7.64 3.23 -7.31
N LEU A 128 7.03 2.29 -6.58
CA LEU A 128 5.60 2.27 -6.34
C LEU A 128 5.17 3.49 -5.53
N MET A 129 5.89 3.82 -4.46
CA MET A 129 5.54 4.93 -3.60
C MET A 129 5.66 6.30 -4.27
N ARG A 130 6.59 6.47 -5.22
CA ARG A 130 6.63 7.67 -6.09
C ARG A 130 5.43 7.73 -7.02
N LEU A 131 5.07 6.60 -7.65
CA LEU A 131 3.90 6.54 -8.50
C LEU A 131 2.62 6.88 -7.71
N VAL A 132 2.43 6.22 -6.56
CA VAL A 132 1.25 6.42 -5.71
C VAL A 132 1.18 7.83 -5.16
N SER A 133 2.29 8.45 -4.72
CA SER A 133 2.25 9.84 -4.27
C SER A 133 1.81 10.79 -5.38
N ASN A 134 2.38 10.64 -6.57
CA ASN A 134 2.01 11.46 -7.73
C ASN A 134 0.56 11.22 -8.13
N LEU A 135 0.13 9.96 -8.13
CA LEU A 135 -1.26 9.61 -8.38
C LEU A 135 -2.16 10.19 -7.31
N LEU A 136 -1.79 10.31 -6.04
CA LEU A 136 -2.61 10.97 -5.01
C LEU A 136 -2.54 12.50 -5.05
N GLY A 137 -1.82 13.11 -6.00
CA GLY A 137 -1.64 14.57 -6.08
C GLY A 137 -0.68 15.11 -5.03
N LEU A 138 0.21 14.27 -4.51
CA LEU A 138 1.27 14.60 -3.58
C LEU A 138 2.62 14.55 -4.30
N ARG A 139 3.66 15.15 -3.71
CA ARG A 139 5.01 15.12 -4.27
C ARG A 139 5.83 14.00 -3.65
N ASP A 140 6.89 13.59 -4.34
CA ASP A 140 7.85 12.60 -3.85
C ASP A 140 8.40 12.93 -2.45
N ARG A 141 8.63 14.21 -2.15
CA ARG A 141 9.10 14.66 -0.82
C ARG A 141 8.09 14.36 0.29
N ASP A 142 6.80 14.41 -0.02
CA ASP A 142 5.74 14.13 0.95
C ASP A 142 5.74 12.62 1.28
N SER A 143 6.04 11.76 0.30
CA SER A 143 6.28 10.32 0.52
C SER A 143 7.55 10.06 1.35
N ALA A 144 8.65 10.77 1.07
CA ALA A 144 9.88 10.65 1.84
C ALA A 144 9.68 11.04 3.32
N HIS A 145 8.95 12.12 3.60
CA HIS A 145 8.59 12.52 4.97
C HIS A 145 7.69 11.50 5.66
N ALA A 146 6.69 10.95 4.95
CA ALA A 146 5.83 9.89 5.49
C ALA A 146 6.65 8.66 5.91
N ARG A 147 7.62 8.25 5.09
CA ARG A 147 8.53 7.15 5.42
C ARG A 147 9.36 7.44 6.67
N GLN A 148 10.01 8.60 6.72
CA GLN A 148 10.85 8.99 7.87
C GLN A 148 10.04 8.99 9.17
N TYR A 149 8.80 9.46 9.12
CA TYR A 149 7.88 9.43 10.25
C TYR A 149 7.57 7.99 10.72
N VAL A 150 7.27 7.08 9.79
CA VAL A 150 7.01 5.66 10.12
C VAL A 150 8.25 4.99 10.70
N GLN A 151 9.41 5.21 10.10
CA GLN A 151 10.69 4.67 10.58
C GLN A 151 11.00 5.12 12.01
N ALA A 152 10.85 6.42 12.29
CA ALA A 152 11.06 6.94 13.64
C ALA A 152 10.14 6.28 14.66
N ARG A 153 8.85 6.13 14.33
CA ARG A 153 7.87 5.45 15.20
C ARG A 153 8.19 3.98 15.43
N MET A 154 8.65 3.26 14.41
CA MET A 154 9.02 1.85 14.52
C MET A 154 10.27 1.68 15.39
N THR A 155 11.26 2.57 15.26
CA THR A 155 12.44 2.58 16.12
C THR A 155 12.06 2.86 17.58
N GLU A 156 11.23 3.87 17.83
CA GLU A 156 10.73 4.17 19.18
C GLU A 156 9.99 2.95 19.79
N ALA A 157 9.12 2.31 19.01
CA ALA A 157 8.37 1.14 19.48
C ALA A 157 9.27 -0.07 19.81
N ASP A 158 10.35 -0.28 19.04
CA ASP A 158 11.32 -1.35 19.29
C ASP A 158 12.14 -1.08 20.56
N ASP A 159 12.59 0.17 20.77
CA ASP A 159 13.28 0.60 21.99
C ASP A 159 12.42 0.44 23.26
N GLN A 160 11.09 0.53 23.12
CA GLN A 160 10.13 0.41 24.21
C GLN A 160 9.67 -1.03 24.45
N ARG A 161 10.10 -2.00 23.63
CA ARG A 161 9.80 -3.42 23.82
C ARG A 161 10.61 -3.95 25.01
N PRO A 162 9.96 -4.39 26.12
CA PRO A 162 10.70 -4.92 27.25
C PRO A 162 11.51 -6.14 26.81
N LEU A 163 12.79 -6.19 27.20
CA LEU A 163 13.63 -7.37 27.03
C LEU A 163 12.93 -8.54 27.74
N ALA A 164 12.34 -9.45 26.97
CA ALA A 164 11.72 -10.64 27.51
C ALA A 164 12.77 -11.37 28.36
N ARG A 165 12.53 -11.43 29.67
CA ARG A 165 13.34 -12.18 30.63
C ARG A 165 12.92 -13.64 30.61
#